data_AF-A0A925WB82-F1
#
_entry.id   AF-A0A925WB82-F1
#
_cell.length_a   1.000
_cell.length_b   1.000
_cell.length_c   1.000
_cell.angle_alpha   90.00
_cell.angle_beta   90.00
_cell.angle_gamma   90.00
#
_symmetry.space_group_name_H-M   'P 1'
#
loop_
_entity.id
_entity.type
_entity.pdbx_description
1 polymer ?
#
loop_
_entity_poly.entity_id
_entity_poly.type
_entity_poly.pdbx_seq_one_letter_code
_entity_poly.pdbx_strand_id
1 'polypeptide(L)' 'MSSTSTYRTPPPSSAFSKGESGITGVAAAVANAVHHASGVRVRDLPLTPDRVLRISANL' A
#
# COMPACT_ATOMS: atom_id res chain seq x y z
N MET A 1 -0.44 38.88 8.29
CA MET A 1 -1.15 37.61 8.59
C MET A 1 -2.25 37.42 7.57
N SER A 2 -1.98 36.70 6.48
CA SER A 2 -2.99 36.39 5.45
C SER A 2 -2.83 34.92 5.08
N SER A 3 -3.46 34.06 5.89
CA SER A 3 -3.48 32.62 5.71
C SER A 3 -4.94 32.17 5.67
N THR A 4 -5.73 32.73 4.75
CA THR A 4 -7.08 32.23 4.49
C THR A 4 -6.97 30.98 3.63
N SER A 5 -6.71 29.86 4.31
CA SER A 5 -6.79 28.52 3.77
C SER A 5 -8.18 28.31 3.17
N THR A 6 -8.24 28.34 1.84
CA THR A 6 -9.49 28.19 1.09
C THR A 6 -9.81 26.71 0.99
N TYR A 7 -10.42 26.14 2.03
CA TYR A 7 -10.94 24.77 1.99
C TYR A 7 -12.14 24.75 1.02
N ARG A 8 -11.85 24.43 -0.26
CA ARG A 8 -12.87 24.33 -1.30
C ARG A 8 -13.67 23.05 -1.07
N THR A 9 -14.83 23.19 -0.44
CA THR A 9 -15.81 22.11 -0.36
C THR A 9 -16.17 21.68 -1.80
N PRO A 10 -16.02 20.39 -2.13
CA PRO A 10 -16.34 19.93 -3.47
C PRO A 10 -17.87 19.96 -3.68
N PRO A 11 -18.34 20.15 -4.94
CA PRO A 11 -19.77 20.25 -5.25
C PRO A 11 -20.51 18.96 -4.87
N PRO A 12 -21.83 19.00 -4.60
CA PRO A 12 -22.60 17.85 -4.11
C PRO A 12 -22.60 16.64 -5.06
N SER A 13 -22.23 16.82 -6.33
CA SER A 13 -22.08 15.78 -7.35
C SER A 13 -20.63 15.30 -7.55
N SER A 14 -19.68 15.68 -6.69
CA SER A 14 -18.31 15.18 -6.77
C SER A 14 -18.25 13.69 -6.37
N ALA A 15 -18.57 12.81 -7.32
CA ALA A 15 -18.31 11.40 -7.18
C ALA A 15 -16.79 11.18 -7.25
N PHE A 16 -16.17 10.90 -6.11
CA PHE A 16 -14.79 10.42 -6.10
C PHE A 16 -14.79 8.94 -6.51
N SER A 17 -14.11 8.61 -7.60
CA SER A 17 -13.90 7.23 -8.02
C SER A 17 -13.12 6.48 -6.94
N LYS A 18 -13.77 5.52 -6.26
CA LYS A 18 -13.15 4.66 -5.22
C LYS A 18 -13.05 3.19 -5.64
N GLY A 19 -13.44 2.84 -6.87
CA GLY A 19 -13.52 1.45 -7.34
C GLY A 19 -12.18 0.69 -7.29
N GLU A 20 -11.06 1.40 -7.42
CA GLU A 20 -9.72 0.80 -7.47
C GLU A 20 -8.94 0.95 -6.16
N SER A 21 -9.24 1.99 -5.34
CA SER A 21 -8.51 2.25 -4.09
C SER A 21 -8.49 1.06 -3.12
N GLY A 22 -9.56 0.26 -3.12
CA GLY A 22 -9.64 -0.93 -2.28
C GLY A 22 -8.57 -1.98 -2.61
N ILE A 23 -8.17 -2.11 -3.89
CA ILE A 23 -7.21 -3.13 -4.33
C ILE A 23 -5.79 -2.58 -4.52
N THR A 24 -5.65 -1.30 -4.88
CA THR A 24 -4.32 -0.67 -5.10
C THR A 24 -3.42 -0.75 -3.86
N GLY A 25 -4.00 -0.63 -2.66
CA GLY A 25 -3.24 -0.69 -1.40
C GLY A 25 -2.92 -2.09 -0.89
N VAL A 26 -3.60 -3.13 -1.38
CA VAL A 26 -3.53 -4.48 -0.80
C VAL A 26 -2.16 -5.10 -1.01
N ALA A 27 -1.62 -5.02 -2.23
CA ALA A 27 -0.29 -5.56 -2.52
C ALA A 27 0.81 -4.89 -1.68
N ALA A 28 0.73 -3.56 -1.49
CA ALA A 28 1.67 -2.81 -0.66
C ALA A 28 1.54 -3.15 0.84
N ALA A 29 0.31 -3.31 1.33
CA ALA A 29 0.05 -3.71 2.73
C ALA A 29 0.60 -5.12 3.02
N VAL A 30 0.35 -6.08 2.12
CA VAL A 30 0.87 -7.46 2.26
C VAL A 30 2.40 -7.49 2.21
N ALA A 31 3.02 -6.76 1.27
CA ALA A 31 4.47 -6.68 1.18
C ALA A 31 5.12 -6.12 2.46
N ASN A 32 4.53 -5.06 3.03
CA ASN A 32 5.00 -4.47 4.27
C ASN A 32 4.81 -5.39 5.48
N ALA A 33 3.69 -6.13 5.55
CA ALA A 33 3.44 -7.11 6.61
C ALA A 33 4.46 -8.26 6.57
N VAL A 34 4.75 -8.78 5.37
CA VAL A 34 5.78 -9.82 5.18
C VAL A 34 7.14 -9.29 5.58
N HIS A 35 7.52 -8.08 5.16
CA HIS A 35 8.77 -7.45 5.55
C HIS A 35 8.88 -7.25 7.07
N HIS A 36 7.80 -6.86 7.74
CA HIS A 36 7.78 -6.70 9.19
C HIS A 36 7.94 -8.04 9.93
N ALA A 37 7.29 -9.11 9.45
CA ALA A 37 7.33 -10.42 10.09
C ALA A 37 8.63 -11.21 9.83
N SER A 38 9.20 -11.08 8.63
CA SER A 38 10.36 -11.89 8.20
C SER A 38 11.68 -11.11 8.14
N GLY A 39 11.65 -9.78 8.18
CA GLY A 39 12.82 -8.94 7.92
C GLY A 39 13.29 -8.95 6.46
N VAL A 40 12.63 -9.72 5.58
CA VAL A 40 13.02 -9.92 4.18
C VAL A 40 12.27 -8.94 3.27
N ARG A 41 13.00 -8.23 2.40
CA ARG A 41 12.41 -7.41 1.32
C ARG A 41 12.33 -8.21 0.02
N VAL A 42 11.13 -8.64 -0.33
CA VAL A 42 10.86 -9.26 -1.63
C VAL A 42 10.42 -8.17 -2.63
N ARG A 43 11.22 -7.96 -3.69
CA ARG A 43 10.93 -6.98 -4.76
C ARG A 43 10.31 -7.61 -6.01
N ASP A 44 10.37 -8.92 -6.12
CA ASP A 44 9.79 -9.69 -7.21
C ASP A 44 8.44 -10.29 -6.82
N LEU A 45 7.38 -9.88 -7.52
CA LEU A 45 6.07 -10.49 -7.44
C LEU A 45 6.07 -11.81 -8.24
N PRO A 46 5.29 -12.82 -7.85
CA PRO A 46 4.38 -12.88 -6.70
C PRO A 46 5.10 -13.14 -5.36
N LEU A 47 4.52 -12.63 -4.26
CA LEU A 47 4.95 -12.85 -2.87
C LEU A 47 4.53 -14.24 -2.37
N THR A 48 4.98 -15.30 -3.03
CA THR A 48 4.67 -16.67 -2.62
C THR A 48 5.37 -17.04 -1.30
N PRO A 49 4.72 -17.78 -0.39
CA PRO A 49 5.32 -18.22 0.88
C PRO A 49 6.64 -18.97 0.69
N ASP A 50 6.74 -19.81 -0.35
CA ASP A 50 7.94 -20.57 -0.69
C ASP A 50 9.14 -19.66 -0.99
N ARG A 51 8.91 -18.54 -1.69
CA ARG A 51 9.94 -17.54 -2.00
C ARG A 51 10.38 -16.80 -0.75
N VAL A 52 9.45 -16.44 0.14
CA VAL A 52 9.77 -15.80 1.42
C VAL A 52 10.63 -16.73 2.28
N LEU A 53 10.25 -18.01 2.39
CA LEU A 53 10.99 -19.04 3.13
C LEU A 53 12.40 -19.28 2.57
N ARG A 54 12.54 -19.35 1.23
CA ARG A 54 13.86 -19.48 0.59
C ARG A 54 14.78 -18.31 0.89
N ILE A 55 14.26 -17.08 0.89
CA ILE A 55 15.09 -15.90 1.14
C ILE A 55 15.44 -15.79 2.63
N SER A 56 14.51 -16.08 3.54
CA SER A 56 14.78 -16.04 4.98
C SER A 56 15.75 -17.13 5.46
N ALA A 57 15.78 -18.28 4.79
CA ALA A 57 16.67 -19.39 5.14
C ALA A 57 18.15 -19.16 4.74
N ASN A 58 18.44 -18.10 3.99
CA ASN A 58 19.80 -17.74 3.55
C ASN A 58 20.39 -16.56 4.33
N LEU A 59 19.75 -16.15 5.44
CA LEU A 59 20.24 -15.17 6.42
C LEU A 59 20.86 -15.90 7.62
#